data_AF-A0A914QHE9-F1
#
_entry.id   AF-A0A914QHE9-F1
#
_cell.length_a   1.000
_cell.length_b   1.000
_cell.length_c   1.000
_cell.angle_alpha   90.00
_cell.angle_beta   90.00
_cell.angle_gamma   90.00
#
_symmetry.space_group_name_H-M   'P 1'
#
loop_
_entity.id
_entity.type
_entity.pdbx_description
1 polymer ?
#
loop_
_entity_poly.entity_id
_entity_poly.type
_entity_poly.pdbx_seq_one_letter_code
_entity_poly.pdbx_strand_id
1 'polypeptide(L)' 'MKNFHSHLETLYVIPVEELQNQPVLSGGTMQYENDNLVAIPYMFEPRQDPLKFRSLHCHLFPEKCEQQNLIL' A
#
# COMPACT_ATOMS: atom_id res chain seq x y z
N MET A 1 21.25 -5.23 -4.81
CA MET A 1 19.76 -5.13 -4.85
C MET A 1 19.37 -4.13 -3.79
N LYS A 2 18.91 -2.92 -4.17
CA LYS A 2 18.64 -1.80 -3.24
C LYS A 2 17.16 -1.36 -3.24
N ASN A 3 16.28 -2.05 -3.98
CA ASN A 3 14.90 -1.59 -4.21
C ASN A 3 13.87 -2.61 -3.73
N PHE A 4 14.16 -3.37 -2.67
CA PHE A 4 13.20 -4.33 -2.12
C PHE A 4 12.96 -3.97 -0.66
N HIS A 5 11.73 -3.56 -0.35
CA HIS A 5 11.30 -3.28 1.02
C HIS A 5 10.30 -4.35 1.49
N SER A 6 10.59 -4.95 2.63
CA SER A 6 9.71 -5.93 3.27
C SER A 6 8.97 -5.33 4.46
N HIS A 7 7.92 -6.00 4.94
CA HIS A 7 7.20 -5.59 6.16
C HIS A 7 8.04 -5.70 7.45
N LEU A 8 9.31 -6.15 7.38
CA LEU A 8 10.29 -6.08 8.46
C LEU A 8 11.10 -4.77 8.46
N GLU A 9 10.81 -3.87 7.53
CA GLU A 9 11.38 -2.52 7.42
C GLU A 9 10.27 -1.48 7.60
N THR A 10 10.60 -0.27 8.00
CA THR A 10 9.61 0.78 8.27
C THR A 10 8.97 1.33 6.99
N LEU A 11 7.82 0.78 6.55
CA LEU A 11 7.25 1.09 5.23
C LEU A 11 6.65 2.49 5.12
N TYR A 12 6.22 3.08 6.23
CA TYR A 12 5.63 4.43 6.21
C TYR A 12 6.66 5.53 5.89
N VAL A 13 7.96 5.25 5.99
CA VAL A 13 9.02 6.22 5.64
C VAL A 13 9.34 6.23 4.15
N ILE A 14 8.83 5.25 3.38
CA ILE A 14 9.03 5.22 1.93
C ILE A 14 8.26 6.41 1.33
N PRO A 15 8.94 7.34 0.64
CA PRO A 15 8.27 8.48 0.04
C PRO A 15 7.26 8.02 -1.00
N VAL A 16 6.10 8.69 -1.06
CA VAL A 16 4.99 8.27 -1.94
C VAL A 16 5.40 8.30 -3.41
N GLU A 17 6.24 9.27 -3.79
CA GLU A 17 6.75 9.39 -5.17
C GLU A 17 7.71 8.25 -5.56
N GLU A 18 8.31 7.59 -4.59
CA GLU A 18 9.21 6.44 -4.80
C GLU A 18 8.48 5.11 -4.89
N LEU A 19 7.20 5.03 -4.49
CA LEU A 19 6.45 3.77 -4.47
C LEU A 19 6.35 3.10 -5.85
N GLN A 20 6.27 3.88 -6.93
CA GLN A 20 6.28 3.37 -8.31
C GLN A 20 7.59 2.67 -8.69
N ASN A 21 8.69 3.01 -8.00
CA ASN A 21 10.03 2.46 -8.27
C ASN A 21 10.30 1.18 -7.46
N GLN A 22 9.37 0.77 -6.61
CA GLN A 22 9.48 -0.42 -5.77
C GLN A 22 9.01 -1.65 -6.56
N PRO A 23 9.92 -2.54 -7.02
CA PRO A 23 9.54 -3.77 -7.72
C PRO A 23 8.69 -4.72 -6.88
N VAL A 24 8.86 -4.69 -5.55
CA VAL A 24 8.05 -5.48 -4.60
C VAL A 24 7.83 -4.66 -3.34
N LEU A 25 6.59 -4.66 -2.87
CA LEU A 25 6.19 -4.17 -1.56
C LEU A 25 5.50 -5.30 -0.80
N SER A 26 5.76 -5.39 0.49
CA SER A 26 5.09 -6.34 1.39
C SER A 26 4.50 -5.57 2.55
N GLY A 27 3.21 -5.72 2.83
CA GLY A 27 2.53 -5.13 3.98
C GLY A 27 2.18 -6.21 5.00
N GLY A 28 2.19 -5.85 6.28
CA GLY A 28 1.86 -6.76 7.37
C GLY A 28 2.15 -6.14 8.74
N THR A 29 1.99 -6.93 9.79
CA THR A 29 2.32 -6.49 11.15
C THR A 29 3.83 -6.61 11.38
N MET A 30 4.46 -5.55 11.91
CA MET A 30 5.85 -5.63 12.40
C MET A 30 5.82 -6.02 13.88
N GLN A 31 6.73 -6.90 14.32
CA GLN A 31 6.73 -7.44 15.70
C GLN A 31 6.54 -6.33 16.74
N TYR A 32 5.51 -6.48 17.57
CA TYR A 32 5.12 -5.61 18.70
C TYR A 32 4.43 -4.27 18.40
N GLU A 33 4.08 -3.94 17.14
CA GLU A 33 3.38 -2.69 16.79
C GLU A 33 2.25 -2.88 15.75
N ASN A 34 1.55 -1.79 15.44
CA ASN A 34 0.44 -1.69 14.47
C ASN A 34 0.83 -2.17 13.04
N ASP A 35 -0.15 -2.20 12.13
CA ASP A 35 0.07 -2.50 10.72
C ASP A 35 1.19 -1.63 10.13
N ASN A 36 2.23 -2.28 9.62
CA ASN A 36 3.34 -1.66 8.93
C ASN A 36 3.04 -1.61 7.43
N LEU A 37 2.53 -0.46 6.98
CA LEU A 37 2.03 -0.21 5.64
C LEU A 37 2.61 1.08 5.09
N VAL A 38 2.56 1.22 3.77
CA VAL A 38 2.94 2.46 3.07
C VAL A 38 2.00 3.62 3.41
N ALA A 39 2.55 4.84 3.41
CA ALA A 39 1.87 6.07 3.85
C ALA A 39 0.95 6.67 2.76
N ILE A 40 -0.02 5.89 2.29
CA ILE A 40 -1.06 6.35 1.35
C ILE A 40 -2.45 6.37 2.02
N PRO A 41 -3.40 7.21 1.55
CA PRO A 41 -4.77 7.16 2.01
C PRO A 41 -5.45 5.83 1.64
N TYR A 42 -6.39 5.39 2.47
CA TYR A 42 -7.30 4.30 2.09
C TYR A 42 -8.26 4.82 1.00
N MET A 43 -8.37 4.09 -0.11
CA MET A 43 -9.37 4.32 -1.16
C MET A 43 -10.54 3.33 -1.09
N PHE A 44 -10.43 2.35 -0.19
CA PHE A 44 -11.43 1.33 0.11
C PHE A 44 -11.59 1.23 1.63
N GLU A 45 -12.72 0.69 2.09
CA GLU A 45 -12.92 0.40 3.52
C GLU A 45 -11.77 -0.46 4.07
N PRO A 46 -11.17 -0.15 5.24
CA PRO A 46 -10.04 -0.90 5.78
C PRO A 46 -10.30 -2.41 5.92
N ARG A 47 -11.56 -2.82 6.12
CA ARG A 47 -11.94 -4.25 6.17
C ARG A 47 -11.83 -4.95 4.81
N GLN A 48 -11.98 -4.21 3.72
CA GLN A 48 -11.91 -4.71 2.33
C GLN A 48 -10.52 -4.55 1.71
N ASP A 49 -9.65 -3.76 2.33
CA ASP A 49 -8.28 -3.49 1.89
C ASP A 49 -7.33 -3.32 3.09
N PRO A 50 -7.21 -4.32 3.99
CA PRO A 50 -6.49 -4.17 5.25
C PRO A 50 -5.00 -3.87 5.06
N LEU A 51 -4.39 -4.39 3.99
CA LEU A 51 -2.98 -4.16 3.65
C LEU A 51 -2.77 -3.02 2.66
N LYS A 52 -3.81 -2.25 2.32
CA LYS A 52 -3.79 -1.14 1.35
C LYS A 52 -3.35 -1.51 -0.07
N PHE A 53 -3.27 -2.79 -0.46
CA PHE A 53 -2.79 -3.14 -1.79
C PHE A 53 -3.74 -2.70 -2.90
N ARG A 54 -5.05 -2.66 -2.65
CA ARG A 54 -6.01 -2.12 -3.63
C ARG A 54 -5.90 -0.60 -3.70
N SER A 55 -5.78 0.07 -2.56
CA SER A 55 -5.55 1.51 -2.48
C SER A 55 -4.23 1.91 -3.15
N LEU A 56 -3.17 1.12 -2.97
CA LEU A 56 -1.87 1.32 -3.60
C LEU A 56 -1.94 1.13 -5.11
N HIS A 57 -2.60 0.06 -5.57
CA HIS A 57 -2.83 -0.18 -6.99
C HIS A 57 -3.55 1.02 -7.63
N CYS A 58 -4.61 1.51 -7.01
CA CYS A 58 -5.37 2.66 -7.50
C CYS A 58 -4.59 3.98 -7.44
N HIS A 59 -3.70 4.14 -6.45
CA HIS A 59 -2.82 5.29 -6.35
C HIS A 59 -1.77 5.31 -7.47
N LEU A 60 -1.17 4.16 -7.78
CA LEU A 60 -0.10 4.03 -8.79
C LEU A 60 -0.64 3.92 -10.22
N PHE A 61 -1.82 3.33 -10.40
CA PHE A 61 -2.46 3.10 -11.71
C PHE A 61 -3.93 3.55 -11.69
N PRO A 62 -4.20 4.87 -11.59
CA PRO A 62 -5.56 5.38 -11.52
C PRO A 62 -6.45 4.94 -12.69
N GLU A 63 -5.88 4.79 -13.88
CA GLU A 63 -6.57 4.35 -15.10
C GLU A 63 -6.96 2.86 -15.10
N LYS A 64 -6.33 2.07 -14.22
CA LYS A 64 -6.61 0.64 -14.03
C LYS A 64 -7.22 0.36 -12.66
N CYS A 65 -7.66 1.40 -11.97
CA CYS A 65 -8.31 1.24 -10.68
C CYS A 65 -9.72 0.66 -10.88
N GLU A 66 -9.94 -0.56 -10.39
CA GLU A 66 -11.27 -1.15 -10.29
C GLU A 66 -12.03 -0.55 -9.09
N GLN A 67 -12.21 0.77 -9.07
CA GLN A 67 -13.15 1.44 -8.15
C GLN A 67 -14.62 1.13 -8.52
N GLN A 68 -14.84 0.04 -9.26
CA GLN A 68 -16.13 -0.33 -9.83
C GLN A 68 -17.10 -0.70 -8.70
N ASN A 69 -18.04 0.21 -8.46
CA ASN A 69 -19.38 -0.03 -7.91
C ASN A 69 -19.53 -0.14 -6.38
N LEU A 70 -19.15 0.88 -5.62
CA LEU A 70 -19.63 1.08 -4.24
C LEU A 70 -20.35 2.41 -3.99
N ILE A 71 -20.75 3.12 -5.04
CA ILE A 71 -21.72 4.22 -4.92
C ILE A 71 -22.87 3.98 -5.91
N LEU A 72 -23.85 3.21 -5.47
CA LEU A 72 -25.28 3.47 -5.64
C LEU A 72 -25.98 3.09 -4.32
#